data_AF-A0A6B3I7Y8-F1
#
_entry.id   AF-A0A6B3I7Y8-F1
#
_cell.length_a   1.000
_cell.length_b   1.000
_cell.length_c   1.000
_cell.angle_alpha   90.00
_cell.angle_beta   90.00
_cell.angle_gamma   90.00
#
_symmetry.space_group_name_H-M   'P 1'
#
loop_
_entity.id
_entity.type
_entity.pdbx_description
1 polymer ?
#
loop_
_entity_poly.entity_id
_entity_poly.type
_entity_poly.pdbx_seq_one_letter_code
_entity_poly.pdbx_strand_id
1 'polypeptide(L)'
;LVSNTAVAAHPEVRYVVATDGEEKLVVAEPLLEKALGEGWEVTGQSFTGAEMERWTYERPFTLVDFPAEAHYVVNAEYVTTEDGTGLVHQSPA
;
A
#
# COMPACT_ATOMS: atom_id res chain seq x y z
N LEU A 1 3.43 10.46 -9.19
CA LEU A 1 2.03 10.03 -9.45
C LEU A 1 1.82 9.53 -10.87
N VAL A 2 1.92 10.38 -11.91
CA VAL A 2 1.68 9.96 -13.32
C VAL A 2 2.60 8.81 -13.77
N SER A 3 3.86 8.81 -13.30
CA SER A 3 4.87 7.80 -13.61
C SER A 3 4.90 6.62 -12.61
N ASN A 4 3.79 6.36 -11.90
CA ASN A 4 3.72 5.22 -10.98
C ASN A 4 3.97 3.90 -11.71
N THR A 5 4.82 3.04 -11.18
CA THR A 5 5.09 1.70 -11.74
C THR A 5 4.72 0.57 -10.79
N ALA A 6 4.81 0.80 -9.48
CA ALA A 6 4.51 -0.18 -8.44
C ALA A 6 4.22 0.50 -7.09
N VAL A 7 3.85 -0.30 -6.10
CA VAL A 7 3.83 0.05 -4.68
C VAL A 7 4.73 -0.92 -3.93
N ALA A 8 5.64 -0.44 -3.09
CA ALA A 8 6.51 -1.29 -2.29
C ALA A 8 5.94 -1.51 -0.88
N ALA A 9 5.99 -2.75 -0.41
CA ALA A 9 5.61 -3.18 0.94
C ALA A 9 6.77 -3.95 1.60
N HIS A 10 6.97 -3.78 2.91
CA HIS A 10 7.97 -4.57 3.62
C HIS A 10 7.46 -6.01 3.81
N PRO A 11 8.20 -7.05 3.41
CA PRO A 11 7.69 -8.43 3.37
C PRO A 11 7.25 -8.94 4.75
N GLU A 12 7.95 -8.55 5.81
CA GLU A 12 7.67 -9.01 7.19
C GLU A 12 6.68 -8.13 7.96
N VAL A 13 6.25 -6.98 7.41
CA VAL A 13 5.31 -6.09 8.09
C VAL A 13 3.90 -6.62 7.92
N ARG A 14 3.10 -6.52 8.99
CA ARG A 14 1.66 -6.79 8.95
C ARG A 14 0.89 -5.55 8.51
N TYR A 15 0.06 -5.75 7.50
CA TYR A 15 -0.88 -4.77 6.94
C TYR A 15 -2.30 -5.19 7.31
N VAL A 16 -3.13 -4.22 7.67
CA VAL A 16 -4.52 -4.44 8.08
C VAL A 16 -5.46 -3.70 7.15
N VAL A 17 -6.65 -4.25 6.96
CA VAL A 17 -7.76 -3.54 6.33
C VAL A 17 -8.52 -2.78 7.40
N ALA A 18 -8.47 -1.45 7.34
CA ALA A 18 -9.21 -0.53 8.20
C ALA A 18 -10.39 0.09 7.44
N THR A 19 -11.42 0.52 8.16
CA THR A 19 -12.60 1.20 7.60
C THR A 19 -13.07 2.32 8.53
N ASP A 20 -13.61 3.37 7.94
CA ASP A 20 -14.35 4.45 8.61
C ASP A 20 -15.88 4.30 8.46
N GLY A 21 -16.33 3.20 7.83
CA GLY A 21 -17.73 2.94 7.49
C GLY A 21 -18.11 3.34 6.07
N GLU A 22 -17.31 4.16 5.38
CA GLU A 22 -17.54 4.56 3.99
C GLU A 22 -16.60 3.83 3.02
N GLU A 23 -15.31 3.73 3.38
CA GLU A 23 -14.31 3.07 2.55
C GLU A 23 -13.44 2.07 3.34
N LYS A 24 -12.57 1.35 2.61
CA LYS A 24 -11.63 0.39 3.18
C LYS A 24 -10.23 0.69 2.67
N LEU A 25 -9.29 0.82 3.59
CA LEU A 25 -7.89 1.09 3.28
C LEU A 25 -6.99 0.00 3.83
N VAL A 26 -5.90 -0.28 3.11
CA VAL A 26 -4.81 -1.13 3.57
C VAL A 26 -3.70 -0.24 4.11
N VAL A 27 -3.30 -0.45 5.35
CA VAL A 27 -2.23 0.31 6.01
C VAL A 27 -1.36 -0.64 6.82
N ALA A 28 -0.07 -0.32 6.97
CA ALA A 28 0.77 -1.03 7.93
C ALA A 28 0.17 -0.84 9.32
N GLU A 29 -0.06 -1.93 10.04
CA GLU A 29 -0.75 -1.89 11.33
C GLU A 29 -0.08 -0.96 12.36
N PRO A 30 1.26 -0.91 12.48
CA PRO A 30 1.91 0.03 13.41
C PRO A 30 1.65 1.50 13.08
N LEU A 31 1.23 1.80 11.85
CA LEU A 31 0.98 3.14 11.33
C LEU A 31 -0.50 3.50 11.25
N LEU A 32 -1.44 2.63 11.65
CA LEU A 32 -2.87 2.87 11.47
C LEU A 32 -3.32 4.22 12.05
N GLU A 33 -3.09 4.43 13.36
CA GLU A 33 -3.51 5.67 14.03
C GLU A 33 -2.78 6.89 13.46
N LYS A 34 -1.48 6.76 13.19
CA LYS A 34 -0.64 7.86 12.69
C LYS A 34 -1.01 8.26 11.26
N ALA A 35 -1.38 7.31 10.42
CA ALA A 35 -1.68 7.52 9.01
C ALA A 35 -3.12 7.97 8.77
N LEU A 36 -4.08 7.40 9.51
CA LEU A 36 -5.51 7.57 9.25
C LEU A 36 -6.23 8.45 10.29
N GLY A 37 -5.66 8.57 11.49
CA GLY A 37 -6.26 9.33 12.59
C GLY A 37 -7.42 8.62 13.28
N GLU A 38 -8.27 9.39 13.95
CA GLU A 38 -9.46 8.89 14.66
C GLU A 38 -10.56 8.45 13.67
N GLY A 39 -11.46 7.58 14.12
CA GLY A 39 -12.64 7.15 13.34
C GLY A 39 -12.42 5.92 12.45
N TRP A 40 -11.21 5.35 12.45
CA TRP A 40 -10.88 4.14 11.70
C TRP A 40 -10.84 2.90 12.60
N GLU A 41 -11.44 1.82 12.15
CA GLU A 41 -11.47 0.54 12.84
C GLU A 41 -10.90 -0.59 11.98
N VAL A 42 -10.17 -1.53 12.59
CA VAL A 42 -9.66 -2.72 11.90
C VAL A 42 -10.82 -3.69 11.65
N THR A 43 -10.97 -4.10 10.39
CA THR A 43 -12.05 -5.04 9.98
C THR A 43 -11.82 -6.49 10.39
N GLY A 44 -10.61 -6.80 10.89
CA GLY A 44 -10.14 -8.16 11.20
C GLY A 44 -9.37 -8.84 10.06
N GLN A 45 -9.40 -8.28 8.84
CA GLN A 45 -8.61 -8.79 7.72
C GLN A 45 -7.19 -8.21 7.76
N SER A 46 -6.18 -9.08 7.60
CA SER A 46 -4.76 -8.70 7.60
C SER A 46 -3.91 -9.58 6.71
N PHE A 47 -2.75 -9.07 6.30
CA PHE A 47 -1.77 -9.72 5.44
C PHE A 47 -0.36 -9.35 5.89
N THR A 48 0.60 -10.22 5.65
CA THR A 48 2.01 -9.83 5.57
C THR A 48 2.28 -9.12 4.25
N GLY A 49 3.29 -8.27 4.19
CA GLY A 49 3.71 -7.68 2.92
C GLY A 49 4.08 -8.75 1.89
N ALA A 50 4.62 -9.89 2.32
CA ALA A 50 4.93 -11.02 1.46
C ALA A 50 3.68 -11.63 0.80
N GLU A 51 2.56 -11.75 1.53
CA GLU A 51 1.28 -12.22 0.97
C GLU A 51 0.67 -11.23 -0.03
N MET A 52 1.04 -9.95 0.07
CA MET A 52 0.60 -8.90 -0.84
C MET A 52 1.42 -8.86 -2.14
N GLU A 53 2.52 -9.61 -2.26
CA GLU A 53 3.35 -9.61 -3.45
C GLU A 53 2.50 -9.91 -4.70
N ARG A 54 2.72 -9.13 -5.77
CA ARG A 54 1.98 -9.23 -7.04
C ARG A 54 0.48 -8.92 -6.97
N TRP A 55 -0.05 -8.41 -5.86
CA TRP A 55 -1.38 -7.84 -5.89
C TRP A 55 -1.44 -6.69 -6.88
N THR A 56 -2.36 -6.78 -7.83
CA THR A 56 -2.60 -5.75 -8.84
C THR A 56 -3.52 -4.67 -8.29
N TYR A 57 -3.30 -3.42 -8.68
CA TYR A 57 -4.19 -2.31 -8.33
C TYR A 57 -4.53 -1.45 -9.55
N GLU A 58 -5.65 -0.74 -9.46
CA GLU A 58 -6.00 0.28 -10.44
C GLU A 58 -5.28 1.59 -10.12
N ARG A 59 -4.56 2.12 -11.11
CA ARG A 59 -3.92 3.42 -11.00
C ARG A 59 -4.96 4.56 -11.07
N PRO A 60 -4.72 5.70 -10.39
CA PRO A 60 -5.65 6.83 -10.43
C PRO A 60 -5.68 7.57 -11.77
N PHE A 61 -4.66 7.43 -12.62
CA PHE A 61 -4.55 8.16 -13.89
C PHE A 61 -4.04 7.28 -15.03
N THR A 62 -4.66 7.40 -16.21
CA THR A 62 -4.29 6.67 -17.43
C THR A 62 -3.62 7.55 -18.49
N LEU A 63 -2.81 8.52 -18.07
CA LEU A 63 -2.23 9.55 -18.94
C LEU A 63 -0.96 9.09 -19.70
N VAL A 64 -0.35 7.99 -19.25
CA VAL A 64 0.87 7.42 -19.83
C VAL A 64 0.69 5.91 -20.01
N ASP A 65 1.13 5.39 -21.15
CA ASP A 65 1.15 3.96 -21.42
C ASP A 65 2.40 3.31 -20.80
N PHE A 66 2.22 2.09 -20.28
CA PHE A 66 3.32 1.31 -19.71
C PHE A 66 3.58 0.13 -20.65
N PRO A 67 4.80 0.01 -21.22
CA PRO A 67 5.12 -1.04 -22.20
C PRO A 67 5.32 -2.42 -21.55
N ALA A 68 5.35 -2.49 -20.22
CA ALA A 68 5.52 -3.70 -19.44
C ALA A 68 4.49 -3.72 -18.29
N GLU A 69 4.36 -4.87 -17.65
CA GLU A 69 3.52 -5.04 -16.46
C GLU A 69 3.92 -4.02 -15.38
N ALA A 70 2.92 -3.34 -14.84
CA ALA A 70 3.04 -2.29 -13.84
C ALA A 70 1.78 -2.32 -12.97
N HIS A 71 1.75 -1.51 -11.92
CA HIS A 71 0.61 -1.36 -11.02
C HIS A 71 0.34 -2.63 -10.21
N TYR A 72 1.42 -3.15 -9.61
CA TYR A 72 1.35 -4.23 -8.64
C TYR A 72 2.24 -3.95 -7.43
N VAL A 73 2.00 -4.69 -6.36
CA VAL A 73 2.79 -4.62 -5.14
C VAL A 73 4.10 -5.41 -5.30
N VAL A 74 5.21 -4.79 -4.91
CA VAL A 74 6.54 -5.41 -4.80
C VAL A 74 6.98 -5.45 -3.34
N ASN A 75 7.83 -6.40 -2.99
CA ASN A 75 8.46 -6.39 -1.67
C ASN A 75 9.78 -5.63 -1.67
N ALA A 76 10.00 -4.83 -0.62
CA ALA A 76 11.26 -4.12 -0.42
C ALA A 76 11.55 -3.88 1.07
N GLU A 77 12.73 -4.30 1.53
CA GLU A 77 13.15 -4.20 2.93
C GLU A 77 13.45 -2.77 3.39
N TYR A 78 13.62 -1.81 2.47
CA TYR A 78 13.82 -0.40 2.85
C TYR A 78 12.54 0.27 3.36
N VAL A 79 11.37 -0.34 3.16
CA VAL A 79 10.08 0.21 3.59
C VAL A 79 10.01 0.14 5.12
N THR A 80 9.91 1.29 5.79
CA THR A 80 9.85 1.35 7.24
C THR A 80 8.41 1.58 7.73
N THR A 81 8.20 1.39 9.04
CA THR A 81 6.96 1.74 9.73
C THR A 81 7.16 2.95 10.66
N GLU A 82 8.03 3.89 10.27
CA GLU A 82 8.29 5.10 11.05
C GLU A 82 7.30 6.23 10.70
N ASP A 83 6.98 6.37 9.41
CA ASP A 83 6.12 7.44 8.88
C ASP A 83 5.33 6.96 7.65
N GLY A 84 4.28 7.72 7.28
CA GLY A 84 3.43 7.43 6.14
C GLY A 84 2.45 6.28 6.41
N THR A 85 2.16 5.47 5.38
CA THR A 85 1.21 4.34 5.44
C THR A 85 1.89 2.97 5.49
N GLY A 86 3.22 2.92 5.33
CA GLY A 86 3.97 1.68 5.11
C GLY A 86 3.82 1.09 3.70
N LEU A 87 3.21 1.83 2.76
CA LEU A 87 3.13 1.50 1.33
C LEU A 87 3.79 2.62 0.52
N VAL A 88 4.84 2.31 -0.23
CA VAL A 88 5.68 3.32 -0.89
C VAL A 88 5.46 3.35 -2.40
N HIS A 89 5.00 4.49 -2.91
CA HIS A 89 4.86 4.77 -4.34
C HIS A 89 6.20 4.66 -5.08
N GLN A 90 6.26 3.82 -6.12
CA GLN A 90 7.44 3.68 -6.98
C GLN A 90 7.29 4.49 -8.27
N SER A 91 8.25 5.37 -8.52
CA SER A 91 8.34 6.22 -9.73
C SER A 91 9.81 6.37 -10.16
N PRO A 92 10.39 5.36 -10.83
CA PRO A 92 11.82 5.33 -11.17
C PRO A 92 12.24 6.23 -12.35
N ALA A 93 11.34 7.08 -12.85
CA ALA A 93 11.56 8.00 -13.96
C ALA A 93 11.25 9.45 -13.57
#